data_AF-A0A6A4USS7-F1
#
_entry.id   AF-A0A6A4USS7-F1
#
_cell.length_a   1.000
_cell.length_b   1.000
_cell.length_c   1.000
_cell.angle_alpha   90.00
_cell.angle_beta   90.00
_cell.angle_gamma   90.00
#
_symmetry.space_group_name_H-M   'P 1'
#
loop_
_entity.id
_entity.type
_entity.pdbx_description
1 polymer ?
#
loop_
_entity_poly.entity_id
_entity_poly.type
_entity_poly.pdbx_seq_one_letter_code
_entity_poly.pdbx_strand_id
1 'polypeptide(L)'
;MKKFVSFAFILGLLMLPVLSVKADSMDLKSVETIIAEIRQDQNIATTDPINISKVTSAKLEELGDSVMEQVVGNTAVHDRMDIALGGDGSANLTNVHIRVGYNYLAGVPITMMTFMGAGGMMSFGGGMMGGYGYFPQNENYVGYGSMMSGYAVGWMVAGLLGLVALIIGIAYLVTRSSKQKSSSSGSDALNILKTRYAHGEITHEEFLRMSEHLK
;
A
#
# COMPACT_ATOMS: atom_id res chain seq x y z
N MET A 1 20.32 -81.39 -2.02
CA MET A 1 19.96 -80.17 -2.78
C MET A 1 18.76 -79.42 -2.17
N LYS A 2 18.69 -79.23 -0.84
CA LYS A 2 17.61 -78.45 -0.20
C LYS A 2 18.09 -77.42 0.83
N LYS A 3 19.39 -77.41 1.16
CA LYS A 3 19.98 -76.48 2.14
C LYS A 3 20.71 -75.28 1.50
N PHE A 4 20.91 -75.29 0.18
CA PHE A 4 21.56 -74.19 -0.54
C PHE A 4 20.57 -73.12 -1.02
N VAL A 5 19.27 -73.43 -1.09
CA VAL A 5 18.25 -72.48 -1.57
C VAL A 5 17.84 -71.47 -0.49
N SER A 6 17.98 -71.83 0.80
CA SER A 6 17.62 -70.91 1.89
C SER A 6 18.65 -69.83 2.18
N PHE A 7 19.90 -69.97 1.72
CA PHE A 7 20.94 -68.96 1.97
C PHE A 7 20.88 -67.78 0.97
N ALA A 8 20.35 -68.03 -0.23
CA ALA A 8 20.17 -67.00 -1.25
C ALA A 8 19.03 -66.02 -0.92
N PHE A 9 18.04 -66.45 -0.13
CA PHE A 9 16.88 -65.61 0.20
C PHE A 9 17.14 -64.64 1.37
N ILE A 10 18.06 -64.98 2.27
CA ILE A 10 18.43 -64.12 3.41
C ILE A 10 19.46 -63.07 3.00
N LEU A 11 20.28 -63.34 1.98
CA LEU A 11 21.25 -62.36 1.45
C LEU A 11 20.62 -61.35 0.47
N GLY A 12 19.47 -61.68 -0.13
CA GLY A 12 18.74 -60.79 -1.04
C GLY A 12 17.91 -59.70 -0.34
N LEU A 13 17.62 -59.85 0.95
CA LEU A 13 16.81 -58.88 1.72
C LEU A 13 17.65 -57.74 2.35
N LEU A 14 18.98 -57.79 2.19
CA LEU A 14 19.92 -56.82 2.78
C LEU A 14 20.47 -55.81 1.76
N MET A 15 19.97 -55.85 0.53
CA MET A 15 20.31 -54.92 -0.56
C MET A 15 19.05 -54.27 -1.13
N LEU A 16 18.12 -53.88 -0.26
CA LEU A 16 17.27 -52.75 -0.60
C LEU A 16 18.18 -51.52 -0.48
N PRO A 17 18.50 -50.80 -1.58
CA PRO A 17 18.99 -49.45 -1.40
C PRO A 17 17.89 -48.74 -0.64
N VAL A 18 18.20 -48.35 0.59
CA VAL A 18 17.44 -47.31 1.28
C VAL A 18 17.60 -46.12 0.36
N LEU A 19 16.65 -45.93 -0.56
CA LEU A 19 16.39 -44.66 -1.20
C LEU A 19 16.08 -43.74 -0.03
N SER A 20 17.14 -43.16 0.52
CA SER A 20 17.07 -41.95 1.28
C SER A 20 16.59 -40.92 0.27
N VAL A 21 15.27 -40.90 0.06
CA VAL A 21 14.58 -39.69 -0.32
C VAL A 21 14.84 -38.76 0.86
N LYS A 22 16.00 -38.11 0.84
CA LYS A 22 16.08 -36.80 1.44
C LYS A 22 14.96 -36.04 0.76
N ALA A 23 13.98 -35.62 1.52
CA ALA A 23 13.17 -34.51 1.11
C ALA A 23 14.20 -33.42 0.82
N ASP A 24 14.48 -33.17 -0.46
CA ASP A 24 15.21 -31.99 -0.85
C ASP A 24 14.37 -30.86 -0.26
N SER A 25 14.89 -30.21 0.76
CA SER A 25 14.55 -28.82 1.00
C SER A 25 14.74 -28.16 -0.36
N MET A 26 13.64 -27.79 -1.02
CA MET A 26 13.69 -27.14 -2.33
C MET A 26 14.36 -25.79 -2.09
N ASP A 27 15.68 -25.80 -2.14
CA ASP A 27 16.49 -24.62 -1.93
C ASP A 27 16.13 -23.67 -3.07
N LEU A 28 15.74 -22.45 -2.72
CA LEU A 28 15.39 -21.45 -3.72
C LEU A 28 16.58 -21.28 -4.66
N LYS A 29 16.30 -21.28 -5.97
CA LYS A 29 17.36 -20.99 -6.94
C LYS A 29 17.85 -19.56 -6.72
N SER A 30 19.14 -19.33 -6.94
CA SER A 30 19.66 -17.97 -6.88
C SER A 30 19.04 -17.11 -7.97
N VAL A 31 18.94 -15.80 -7.71
CA VAL A 31 18.43 -14.82 -8.68
C VAL A 31 19.21 -14.90 -10.00
N GLU A 32 20.53 -15.05 -9.94
CA GLU A 32 21.39 -15.15 -11.13
C GLU A 32 21.07 -16.40 -11.97
N THR A 33 20.76 -17.51 -11.31
CA THR A 33 20.42 -18.78 -11.97
C THR A 33 19.12 -18.63 -12.75
N ILE A 34 18.09 -18.04 -12.13
CA ILE A 34 16.79 -17.83 -12.76
C ILE A 34 16.91 -16.83 -13.91
N ILE A 35 17.70 -15.77 -13.77
CA ILE A 35 17.99 -14.81 -14.85
C ILE A 35 18.70 -15.49 -16.03
N ALA A 36 19.64 -16.40 -15.77
CA ALA A 36 20.31 -17.17 -16.82
C ALA A 36 19.33 -18.08 -17.57
N GLU A 37 18.42 -18.77 -16.86
CA GLU A 37 17.37 -19.59 -17.46
C GLU A 37 16.41 -18.74 -18.31
N ILE A 38 15.98 -17.58 -17.83
CA ILE A 38 15.12 -16.64 -18.60
C ILE A 38 15.81 -16.21 -19.91
N ARG A 39 17.13 -15.93 -19.87
CA ARG A 39 17.89 -15.58 -21.07
C ARG A 39 18.01 -16.75 -22.03
N GLN A 40 18.22 -17.95 -21.51
CA GLN A 40 18.27 -19.17 -22.30
C GLN A 40 16.93 -19.44 -23.01
N ASP A 41 15.80 -19.28 -22.31
CA ASP A 41 14.45 -19.44 -22.86
C ASP A 41 14.17 -18.46 -24.01
N GLN A 42 14.77 -17.26 -23.94
CA GLN A 42 14.67 -16.26 -25.00
C GLN A 42 15.75 -16.38 -26.09
N ASN A 43 16.71 -17.30 -25.92
CA ASN A 43 17.87 -17.48 -26.80
C ASN A 43 18.64 -16.17 -27.05
N ILE A 44 18.93 -15.43 -25.99
CA ILE A 44 19.64 -14.15 -26.03
C ILE A 44 21.00 -14.23 -25.31
N ALA A 45 21.95 -13.39 -25.70
CA ALA A 45 23.25 -13.32 -25.03
C ALA A 45 23.11 -12.73 -23.61
N THR A 46 24.17 -12.84 -22.80
CA THR A 46 24.20 -12.32 -21.42
C THR A 46 24.08 -10.80 -21.35
N THR A 47 24.48 -10.10 -22.40
CA THR A 47 24.45 -8.63 -22.49
C THR A 47 23.16 -8.07 -23.08
N ASP A 48 22.36 -8.91 -23.75
CA ASP A 48 21.17 -8.44 -24.45
C ASP A 48 20.06 -8.07 -23.46
N PRO A 49 19.15 -7.14 -23.78
CA PRO A 49 18.02 -6.84 -22.92
C PRO A 49 17.03 -8.00 -22.89
N ILE A 50 16.57 -8.39 -21.70
CA ILE A 50 15.50 -9.37 -21.53
C ILE A 50 14.17 -8.74 -21.97
N ASN A 51 13.42 -9.45 -22.81
CA ASN A 51 12.06 -9.04 -23.13
C ASN A 51 11.10 -9.57 -22.04
N ILE A 52 10.72 -8.69 -21.10
CA ILE A 52 9.89 -9.03 -19.95
C ILE A 52 8.53 -9.61 -20.37
N SER A 53 7.94 -9.15 -21.49
CA SER A 53 6.63 -9.63 -21.95
C SER A 53 6.66 -11.07 -22.47
N LYS A 54 7.85 -11.63 -22.71
CA LYS A 54 8.03 -13.03 -23.11
C LYS A 54 8.37 -13.95 -21.94
N VAL A 55 8.57 -13.40 -20.74
CA VAL A 55 8.85 -14.20 -19.54
C VAL A 55 7.55 -14.80 -19.04
N THR A 56 7.57 -16.10 -18.76
CA THR A 56 6.39 -16.82 -18.26
C THR A 56 6.07 -16.39 -16.82
N SER A 57 4.80 -16.50 -16.42
CA SER A 57 4.39 -16.22 -15.03
C SER A 57 5.13 -17.12 -14.03
N ALA A 58 5.35 -18.40 -14.37
CA ALA A 58 6.10 -19.32 -13.52
C ALA A 58 7.54 -18.85 -13.26
N LYS A 59 8.23 -18.32 -14.28
CA LYS A 59 9.58 -17.76 -14.11
C LYS A 59 9.58 -16.44 -13.34
N LEU A 60 8.54 -15.63 -13.48
CA LEU A 60 8.38 -14.41 -12.69
C LEU A 60 8.08 -14.71 -11.23
N GLU A 61 7.28 -15.76 -10.95
CA GLU A 61 7.01 -16.25 -9.60
C GLU A 61 8.30 -16.77 -8.96
N GLU A 62 9.02 -17.68 -9.62
CA GLU A 62 10.31 -18.23 -9.16
C GLU A 62 11.33 -17.11 -8.90
N LEU A 63 11.44 -16.14 -9.81
CA LEU A 63 12.32 -14.99 -9.62
C LEU A 63 11.88 -14.11 -8.45
N GLY A 64 10.58 -13.89 -8.30
CA GLY A 64 10.03 -13.05 -7.25
C GLY A 64 10.25 -13.60 -5.86
N ASP A 65 10.08 -14.92 -5.71
CA ASP A 65 10.35 -15.68 -4.49
C ASP A 65 11.81 -15.51 -4.05
N SER A 66 12.76 -15.81 -4.95
CA SER A 66 14.20 -15.63 -4.67
C SER A 66 14.61 -14.17 -4.40
N VAL A 67 14.00 -13.21 -5.09
CA VAL A 67 14.25 -11.78 -4.84
C VAL A 67 13.69 -11.37 -3.48
N MET A 68 12.52 -11.87 -3.08
CA MET A 68 11.94 -11.56 -1.78
C MET A 68 12.80 -12.13 -0.65
N GLU A 69 13.24 -13.39 -0.78
CA GLU A 69 14.20 -14.01 0.16
C GLU A 69 15.47 -13.15 0.29
N GLN A 70 16.03 -12.70 -0.83
CA GLN A 70 17.24 -11.85 -0.82
C GLN A 70 16.99 -10.48 -0.15
N VAL A 71 15.83 -9.85 -0.38
CA VAL A 71 15.48 -8.54 0.19
C VAL A 71 15.21 -8.64 1.68
N VAL A 72 14.56 -9.71 2.13
CA VAL A 72 14.27 -9.97 3.53
C VAL A 72 15.55 -10.39 4.28
N GLY A 73 16.42 -11.17 3.62
CA GLY A 73 17.69 -11.66 4.18
C GLY A 73 17.50 -12.63 5.35
N ASN A 74 16.28 -13.17 5.51
CA ASN A 74 15.92 -14.09 6.59
C ASN A 74 14.75 -14.97 6.16
N THR A 75 15.05 -16.24 5.89
CA THR A 75 14.09 -17.26 5.46
C THR A 75 12.89 -17.36 6.39
N ALA A 76 13.11 -17.36 7.71
CA ALA A 76 12.01 -17.47 8.66
C ALA A 76 11.08 -16.24 8.66
N VAL A 77 11.54 -15.08 8.19
CA VAL A 77 10.70 -13.90 7.99
C VAL A 77 9.96 -14.00 6.67
N HIS A 78 10.62 -14.48 5.61
CA HIS A 78 9.99 -14.76 4.31
C HIS A 78 8.83 -15.76 4.46
N ASP A 79 9.06 -16.91 5.10
CA ASP A 79 8.03 -17.93 5.36
C ASP A 79 6.81 -17.36 6.13
N ARG A 80 7.07 -16.45 7.08
CA ARG A 80 5.99 -15.79 7.83
C ARG A 80 5.21 -14.81 6.96
N MET A 81 5.89 -14.12 6.04
CA MET A 81 5.24 -13.26 5.05
C MET A 81 4.39 -14.09 4.11
N ASP A 82 4.87 -15.23 3.65
CA ASP A 82 4.14 -16.14 2.76
C ASP A 82 2.85 -16.61 3.41
N ILE A 83 2.93 -17.09 4.66
CA ILE A 83 1.75 -17.47 5.46
C ILE A 83 0.79 -16.29 5.62
N ALA A 84 1.30 -15.08 5.90
CA ALA A 84 0.47 -13.89 6.06
C ALA A 84 -0.21 -13.45 4.75
N LEU A 85 0.40 -13.75 3.60
CA LEU A 85 -0.11 -13.44 2.26
C LEU A 85 -1.03 -14.55 1.71
N GLY A 86 -1.24 -15.64 2.43
CA GLY A 86 -2.19 -16.70 2.08
C GLY A 86 -1.58 -18.11 2.07
N GLY A 87 -0.27 -18.23 2.25
CA GLY A 87 0.49 -19.48 2.23
C GLY A 87 0.78 -20.00 0.83
N ASP A 88 1.64 -21.03 0.77
CA ASP A 88 2.07 -21.69 -0.46
C ASP A 88 0.90 -22.09 -1.36
N GLY A 89 1.01 -21.76 -2.64
CA GLY A 89 -0.01 -22.05 -3.64
C GLY A 89 -1.25 -21.16 -3.56
N SER A 90 -1.30 -20.17 -2.66
CA SER A 90 -2.37 -19.18 -2.68
C SER A 90 -2.22 -18.24 -3.87
N ALA A 91 -3.33 -17.94 -4.54
CA ALA A 91 -3.32 -17.03 -5.69
C ALA A 91 -2.79 -15.63 -5.33
N ASN A 92 -2.97 -15.20 -4.08
CA ASN A 92 -2.45 -13.91 -3.62
C ASN A 92 -0.92 -13.92 -3.50
N LEU A 93 -0.34 -14.96 -2.88
CA LEU A 93 1.11 -15.10 -2.78
C LEU A 93 1.77 -15.22 -4.16
N THR A 94 1.23 -16.09 -5.03
CA THR A 94 1.69 -16.22 -6.42
C THR A 94 1.70 -14.88 -7.16
N ASN A 95 0.64 -14.07 -7.02
CA ASN A 95 0.58 -12.75 -7.67
C ASN A 95 1.61 -11.77 -7.11
N VAL A 96 1.89 -11.82 -5.80
CA VAL A 96 2.93 -11.00 -5.18
C VAL A 96 4.29 -11.39 -5.75
N HIS A 97 4.62 -12.69 -5.80
CA HIS A 97 5.88 -13.19 -6.35
C HIS A 97 6.04 -12.76 -7.82
N ILE A 98 5.04 -13.01 -8.67
CA ILE A 98 5.07 -12.60 -10.08
C ILE A 98 5.36 -11.09 -10.22
N ARG A 99 4.71 -10.27 -9.40
CA ARG A 99 4.87 -8.81 -9.45
C ARG A 99 6.26 -8.36 -8.99
N VAL A 100 6.82 -9.02 -7.99
CA VAL A 100 8.19 -8.78 -7.49
C VAL A 100 9.19 -9.15 -8.59
N GLY A 101 9.06 -10.33 -9.21
CA GLY A 101 9.92 -10.74 -10.32
C GLY A 101 9.82 -9.80 -11.52
N TYR A 102 8.62 -9.35 -11.87
CA TYR A 102 8.42 -8.36 -12.94
C TYR A 102 9.11 -7.03 -12.61
N ASN A 103 8.89 -6.50 -11.41
CA ASN A 103 9.48 -5.24 -10.96
C ASN A 103 11.01 -5.31 -10.95
N TYR A 104 11.58 -6.44 -10.53
CA TYR A 104 13.01 -6.68 -10.54
C TYR A 104 13.58 -6.57 -11.96
N LEU A 105 12.97 -7.26 -12.94
CA LEU A 105 13.39 -7.18 -14.35
C LEU A 105 13.19 -5.79 -14.95
N ALA A 106 12.14 -5.07 -14.54
CA ALA A 106 11.85 -3.72 -14.99
C ALA A 106 12.75 -2.65 -14.33
N GLY A 107 13.62 -3.03 -13.39
CA GLY A 107 14.48 -2.09 -12.66
C GLY A 107 13.71 -1.21 -11.67
N VAL A 108 12.50 -1.61 -11.27
CA VAL A 108 11.70 -0.91 -10.27
C VAL A 108 12.22 -1.28 -8.88
N PRO A 109 12.51 -0.30 -8.00
CA PRO A 109 12.99 -0.58 -6.65
C PRO A 109 12.04 -1.50 -5.86
N ILE A 110 12.58 -2.61 -5.35
CA ILE A 110 11.88 -3.54 -4.47
C ILE A 110 12.06 -3.04 -3.04
N THR A 111 11.02 -2.44 -2.47
CA THR A 111 11.02 -1.92 -1.09
C THR A 111 9.85 -2.50 -0.33
N MET A 112 9.83 -2.38 1.00
CA MET A 112 8.65 -2.72 1.80
C MET A 112 7.37 -2.02 1.34
N MET A 113 7.49 -0.80 0.78
CA MET A 113 6.37 -0.10 0.17
C MET A 113 5.88 -0.76 -1.13
N THR A 114 6.76 -1.42 -1.88
CA THR A 114 6.43 -2.20 -3.08
C THR A 114 5.57 -3.41 -2.73
N PHE A 115 5.84 -4.05 -1.59
CA PHE A 115 5.02 -5.16 -1.10
C PHE A 115 3.64 -4.69 -0.57
N MET A 116 3.59 -3.52 0.09
CA MET A 116 2.34 -2.98 0.65
C MET A 116 1.44 -2.29 -0.39
N GLY A 117 2.01 -1.49 -1.29
CA GLY A 117 1.27 -0.54 -2.14
C GLY A 117 0.78 -1.10 -3.47
N ALA A 118 1.30 -2.25 -3.90
CA ALA A 118 1.18 -2.67 -5.29
C ALA A 118 0.20 -3.84 -5.51
N GLY A 119 -0.27 -4.51 -4.45
CA GLY A 119 -1.29 -5.55 -4.58
C GLY A 119 -1.41 -6.46 -3.37
N GLY A 120 -0.39 -6.56 -2.53
CA GLY A 120 -0.37 -7.49 -1.40
C GLY A 120 -1.29 -7.10 -0.23
N MET A 121 -1.60 -5.82 -0.06
CA MET A 121 -2.35 -5.34 1.12
C MET A 121 -3.61 -4.53 0.79
N MET A 122 -3.64 -3.82 -0.35
CA MET A 122 -4.86 -3.16 -0.87
C MET A 122 -5.92 -4.14 -1.39
N SER A 123 -5.57 -5.43 -1.59
CA SER A 123 -6.56 -6.46 -1.91
C SER A 123 -7.29 -7.04 -0.68
N PHE A 124 -6.87 -6.67 0.55
CA PHE A 124 -7.35 -7.26 1.79
C PHE A 124 -8.23 -6.36 2.67
N GLY A 125 -8.52 -5.11 2.27
CA GLY A 125 -9.38 -4.27 3.09
C GLY A 125 -9.84 -2.98 2.43
N GLY A 126 -10.94 -3.02 1.66
CA GLY A 126 -11.57 -1.78 1.21
C GLY A 126 -12.53 -1.90 0.02
N GLY A 127 -13.71 -2.47 0.25
CA GLY A 127 -14.99 -2.00 -0.31
C GLY A 127 -15.22 -1.94 -1.83
N MET A 128 -16.13 -2.78 -2.32
CA MET A 128 -17.30 -2.43 -3.17
C MET A 128 -17.21 -1.34 -4.28
N MET A 129 -16.05 -1.01 -4.85
CA MET A 129 -16.03 -0.17 -6.06
C MET A 129 -15.01 -0.65 -7.09
N GLY A 130 -15.55 -0.86 -8.30
CA GLY A 130 -14.94 -1.50 -9.46
C GLY A 130 -13.52 -1.08 -9.81
N GLY A 131 -12.78 -2.04 -10.34
CA GLY A 131 -11.43 -1.80 -10.85
C GLY A 131 -10.84 -3.03 -11.50
N TYR A 132 -11.25 -3.29 -12.74
CA TYR A 132 -10.49 -3.93 -13.82
C TYR A 132 -9.52 -5.05 -13.45
N GLY A 133 -9.94 -6.28 -13.76
CA GLY A 133 -9.07 -7.46 -13.80
C GLY A 133 -7.83 -7.20 -14.66
N TYR A 134 -6.66 -7.32 -14.04
CA TYR A 134 -5.36 -7.16 -14.67
C TYR A 134 -4.72 -8.55 -14.80
N PHE A 135 -5.13 -9.27 -15.84
CA PHE A 135 -4.34 -10.31 -16.49
C PHE A 135 -4.55 -10.15 -17.99
N PRO A 136 -3.55 -9.72 -18.78
CA PRO A 136 -3.61 -9.93 -20.21
C PRO A 136 -2.86 -11.22 -20.52
N GLN A 137 -3.62 -12.31 -20.68
CA GLN A 137 -3.22 -13.31 -21.66
C GLN A 137 -3.28 -12.63 -23.03
N ASN A 138 -2.13 -12.62 -23.68
CA ASN A 138 -1.91 -12.59 -25.12
C ASN A 138 -3.17 -12.50 -26.00
N GLU A 139 -3.36 -11.38 -26.70
CA GLU A 139 -3.45 -11.35 -28.17
C GLU A 139 -3.69 -9.92 -28.67
N ASN A 140 -3.03 -9.62 -29.78
CA ASN A 140 -3.14 -8.44 -30.63
C ASN A 140 -4.51 -7.75 -30.63
N TYR A 141 -4.67 -6.64 -29.91
CA TYR A 141 -5.58 -5.58 -30.34
C TYR A 141 -5.03 -4.19 -30.04
N VAL A 142 -5.04 -3.41 -31.11
CA VAL A 142 -4.50 -2.08 -31.26
C VAL A 142 -5.31 -1.10 -30.42
N GLY A 143 -4.62 -0.28 -29.62
CA GLY A 143 -4.96 1.10 -29.27
C GLY A 143 -6.26 1.37 -28.53
N TYR A 144 -6.18 1.82 -27.28
CA TYR A 144 -7.14 2.81 -26.71
C TYR A 144 -6.64 3.46 -25.40
N GLY A 145 -5.31 3.63 -25.22
CA GLY A 145 -4.74 4.15 -23.96
C GLY A 145 -4.49 5.66 -23.92
N SER A 146 -4.57 6.36 -25.05
CA SER A 146 -4.00 7.72 -25.17
C SER A 146 -4.99 8.87 -24.92
N MET A 147 -6.27 8.60 -24.65
CA MET A 147 -7.29 9.66 -24.53
C MET A 147 -7.67 10.06 -23.09
N MET A 148 -7.18 9.35 -22.06
CA MET A 148 -7.60 9.58 -20.66
C MET A 148 -6.57 10.32 -19.79
N SER A 149 -5.51 10.88 -20.40
CA SER A 149 -4.49 11.65 -19.66
C SER A 149 -4.95 13.08 -19.33
N GLY A 150 -5.82 13.70 -20.14
CA GLY A 150 -6.28 15.08 -19.92
C GLY A 150 -7.29 15.25 -18.79
N TYR A 151 -8.19 14.28 -18.60
CA TYR A 151 -9.25 14.36 -17.58
C TYR A 151 -8.70 14.24 -16.15
N ALA A 152 -7.68 13.41 -15.95
CA ALA A 152 -7.05 13.25 -14.65
C ALA A 152 -6.34 14.54 -14.19
N VAL A 153 -5.66 15.24 -15.10
CA VAL A 153 -5.02 16.53 -14.81
C VAL A 153 -6.07 17.63 -14.59
N GLY A 154 -7.15 17.64 -15.38
CA GLY A 154 -8.24 18.61 -15.23
C GLY A 154 -8.93 18.55 -13.87
N TRP A 155 -9.20 17.34 -13.35
CA TRP A 155 -9.79 17.15 -12.03
C TRP A 155 -8.86 17.53 -10.89
N MET A 156 -7.55 17.32 -11.06
CA MET A 156 -6.57 17.70 -10.05
C MET A 156 -6.45 19.23 -9.92
N VAL A 157 -6.47 19.96 -11.04
CA VAL A 157 -6.47 21.43 -11.06
C VAL A 157 -7.79 21.99 -10.51
N ALA A 158 -8.93 21.42 -10.90
CA ALA A 158 -10.23 21.82 -10.37
C ALA A 158 -10.36 21.61 -8.86
N GLY A 159 -9.83 20.50 -8.34
CA GLY A 159 -9.79 20.21 -6.90
C GLY A 159 -8.92 21.21 -6.13
N LEU A 160 -7.77 21.59 -6.68
CA LEU A 160 -6.88 22.58 -6.06
C LEU A 160 -7.54 23.96 -5.98
N LEU A 161 -8.21 24.40 -7.06
CA LEU A 161 -8.94 25.67 -7.09
C LEU A 161 -10.12 25.69 -6.10
N GLY A 162 -10.83 24.55 -5.96
CA GLY A 162 -11.89 24.40 -4.97
C GLY A 162 -11.40 24.56 -3.53
N LEU A 163 -10.23 24.01 -3.21
CA LEU A 163 -9.62 24.10 -1.88
C LEU A 163 -9.20 25.55 -1.57
N VAL A 164 -8.59 26.24 -2.54
CA VAL A 164 -8.23 27.67 -2.40
C VAL A 164 -9.48 28.53 -2.16
N ALA A 165 -10.55 28.30 -2.92
CA ALA A 165 -11.81 29.02 -2.75
C ALA A 165 -12.45 28.74 -1.37
N LEU A 166 -12.37 27.51 -0.86
CA LEU A 166 -12.85 27.14 0.47
C LEU A 166 -12.09 27.91 1.57
N ILE A 167 -10.76 27.97 1.50
CA ILE A 167 -9.94 28.71 2.47
C ILE A 167 -10.30 30.20 2.47
N ILE A 168 -10.43 30.80 1.29
CA ILE A 168 -10.83 32.21 1.16
C ILE A 168 -12.24 32.44 1.74
N GLY A 169 -13.18 31.53 1.48
CA GLY A 169 -14.54 31.59 2.02
C GLY A 169 -14.59 31.52 3.54
N ILE A 170 -13.80 30.63 4.14
CA ILE A 170 -13.68 30.51 5.61
C ILE A 170 -13.04 31.78 6.19
N ALA A 171 -11.96 32.28 5.60
CA ALA A 171 -11.31 33.52 6.04
C ALA A 171 -12.26 34.73 5.97
N TYR A 172 -13.07 34.82 4.92
CA TYR A 172 -14.09 35.87 4.76
C TYR A 172 -15.20 35.78 5.81
N LEU A 173 -15.69 34.57 6.12
CA LEU A 173 -16.70 34.35 7.16
C LEU A 173 -16.20 34.69 8.57
N VAL A 174 -14.97 34.31 8.89
CA VAL A 174 -14.32 34.63 10.17
C VAL A 174 -14.14 36.14 10.33
N THR A 175 -13.60 36.81 9.30
CA THR A 175 -13.37 38.26 9.34
C THR A 175 -14.68 39.08 9.38
N ARG A 176 -15.78 38.55 8.82
CA ARG A 176 -17.10 39.19 8.90
C ARG A 176 -17.75 39.01 10.28
N SER A 177 -17.54 37.87 10.92
CA SER A 177 -18.11 37.56 12.25
C SER A 177 -17.37 38.27 13.39
N SER A 178 -16.11 38.68 13.17
CA SER A 178 -15.33 39.46 14.15
C SER A 178 -15.65 40.95 14.16
N LYS A 179 -16.41 41.49 13.20
CA LYS A 179 -16.78 42.93 13.19
C LYS A 179 -18.03 43.29 14.00
N GLN A 180 -18.68 42.34 14.65
CA GLN A 180 -19.94 42.59 15.37
C GLN A 180 -19.80 42.65 16.91
N LYS A 181 -18.59 42.85 17.44
CA LYS A 181 -18.39 43.01 18.90
C LYS A 181 -17.28 44.00 19.24
N SER A 182 -17.44 45.27 18.86
CA SER A 182 -16.61 46.37 19.38
C SER A 182 -17.35 47.71 19.46
N SER A 183 -18.62 47.66 19.85
CA SER A 183 -19.33 48.76 20.49
C SER A 183 -20.37 48.09 21.40
N SER A 184 -20.23 48.04 22.72
CA SER A 184 -20.38 49.23 23.55
C SER A 184 -20.10 48.91 25.03
N SER A 185 -18.82 48.84 25.41
CA SER A 185 -18.45 48.74 26.84
C SER A 185 -19.01 49.90 27.69
N GLY A 186 -19.32 51.05 27.08
CA GLY A 186 -19.93 52.19 27.76
C GLY A 186 -21.45 52.08 27.98
N SER A 187 -22.20 51.41 27.08
CA SER A 187 -23.66 51.32 27.25
C SER A 187 -24.06 50.28 28.30
N ASP A 188 -23.30 49.18 28.41
CA ASP A 188 -23.56 48.14 29.40
C ASP A 188 -23.31 48.62 30.82
N ALA A 189 -22.22 49.37 31.05
CA ALA A 189 -21.92 49.93 32.37
C ALA A 189 -23.02 50.91 32.84
N LEU A 190 -23.51 51.79 31.95
CA LEU A 190 -24.62 52.71 32.26
C LEU A 190 -25.95 51.97 32.47
N ASN A 191 -26.23 50.91 31.73
CA ASN A 191 -27.46 50.12 31.90
C ASN A 191 -27.45 49.34 33.22
N ILE A 192 -26.30 48.80 33.63
CA ILE A 192 -26.13 48.17 34.95
C ILE A 192 -26.36 49.18 36.07
N LEU A 193 -25.80 50.39 35.95
CA LEU A 193 -25.99 51.48 36.92
C LEU A 193 -27.45 51.91 37.05
N LYS A 194 -28.15 52.09 35.93
CA LYS A 194 -29.60 52.41 35.92
C LYS A 194 -30.42 51.31 36.60
N THR A 195 -30.07 50.04 36.35
CA THR A 195 -30.75 48.89 36.95
C THR A 195 -30.60 48.89 38.46
N ARG A 196 -29.39 49.10 38.98
CA ARG A 196 -29.13 49.13 40.44
C ARG A 196 -29.81 50.30 41.14
N TYR A 197 -29.83 51.47 40.49
CA TYR A 197 -30.56 52.63 41.01
C TYR A 197 -32.07 52.36 41.10
N ALA A 198 -32.66 51.73 40.08
CA ALA A 198 -34.08 51.38 40.07
C ALA A 198 -34.45 50.34 41.15
N HIS A 199 -33.53 49.45 41.49
CA HIS A 199 -33.71 48.48 42.59
C HIS A 199 -33.45 49.09 43.98
N GLY A 200 -33.00 50.35 44.06
CA GLY A 200 -32.66 51.01 45.33
C GLY A 200 -31.37 50.50 45.97
N GLU A 201 -30.52 49.81 45.21
CA GLU A 201 -29.24 49.27 45.70
C GLU A 201 -28.16 50.36 45.83
N ILE A 202 -28.34 51.49 45.15
CA ILE A 202 -27.45 52.64 45.19
C ILE A 202 -28.26 53.92 45.36
N THR A 203 -27.65 54.90 46.03
CA THR A 203 -28.25 56.21 46.24
C THR A 203 -28.19 57.07 44.98
N HIS A 204 -28.98 58.15 44.95
CA HIS A 204 -29.01 59.07 43.81
C HIS A 204 -27.65 59.76 43.60
N GLU A 205 -26.97 60.07 44.70
CA GLU A 205 -25.65 60.69 44.73
C GLU A 205 -24.57 59.76 44.17
N GLU A 206 -24.63 58.47 44.51
CA GLU A 206 -23.71 57.45 43.99
C GLU A 206 -23.94 57.20 42.50
N PHE A 207 -25.21 57.15 42.06
CA PHE A 207 -25.55 57.02 40.64
C PHE A 207 -24.98 58.19 39.82
N LEU A 208 -25.17 59.43 40.28
CA LEU A 208 -24.69 60.62 39.57
C LEU A 208 -23.17 60.61 39.43
N ARG A 209 -22.43 60.38 40.53
CA ARG A 209 -20.96 60.31 40.52
C ARG A 209 -20.45 59.24 39.56
N MET A 210 -21.03 58.05 39.59
CA MET A 210 -20.59 56.97 38.70
C MET A 210 -20.99 57.19 37.24
N SER A 211 -22.14 57.84 36.99
CA SER A 211 -22.59 58.16 35.64
C SER A 211 -21.71 59.22 34.95
N GLU A 212 -21.12 60.13 35.73
CA GLU A 212 -20.19 61.15 35.24
C GLU A 212 -18.86 60.53 34.79
N HIS A 213 -18.37 59.53 35.54
CA HIS A 213 -17.16 58.78 35.20
C HIS A 213 -17.30 57.83 33.99
N LEU A 214 -18.53 57.53 33.56
CA LEU A 214 -18.83 56.60 32.46
C LEU A 214 -19.26 57.30 31.16
N LYS A 215 -19.37 58.63 31.17
CA LYS A 215 -19.55 59.45 29.96
C LYS A 215 -18.21 59.74 29.30
#